data_AF-A0A2A4Z297-F1
#
_entry.id   AF-A0A2A4Z297-F1
#
_cell.length_a   1.000
_cell.length_b   1.000
_cell.length_c   1.000
_cell.angle_alpha   90.00
_cell.angle_beta   90.00
_cell.angle_gamma   90.00
#
_symmetry.space_group_name_H-M   'P 1'
#
loop_
_entity.id
_entity.type
_entity.pdbx_description
1 polymer ?
#
loop_
_entity_poly.entity_id
_entity_poly.type
_entity_poly.pdbx_seq_one_letter_code
_entity_poly.pdbx_strand_id
1 'polypeptide(L)' 'MPGWTQILLVVILAFLLFGRNKFSSFMGDFAKGINIFKKEMKDVYEDEDKATIEVDDGSKTIAHQAEQIQQEQP' A
#
# COMPACT_ATOMS: atom_id res chain seq x y z
N MET A 1 -25.11 -22.22 13.89
CA MET A 1 -23.94 -21.41 14.25
C MET A 1 -23.20 -21.08 12.96
N PRO A 2 -23.19 -19.82 12.51
CA PRO A 2 -22.37 -19.45 11.35
C PRO A 2 -20.91 -19.75 11.69
N GLY A 3 -20.34 -20.74 11.01
CA GLY A 3 -18.95 -21.18 11.18
C GLY A 3 -18.01 -20.39 10.28
N TRP A 4 -16.74 -20.77 10.29
CA TRP A 4 -15.68 -20.07 9.54
C TRP A 4 -15.94 -20.07 8.02
N THR A 5 -16.74 -21.03 7.56
CA THR A 5 -17.27 -21.14 6.20
C THR A 5 -18.11 -19.92 5.78
N GLN A 6 -18.90 -19.33 6.69
CA GLN A 6 -19.69 -18.14 6.40
C GLN A 6 -18.80 -16.94 6.10
N ILE A 7 -17.74 -16.76 6.90
CA ILE A 7 -16.74 -15.69 6.69
C ILE A 7 -16.09 -15.86 5.31
N LEU A 8 -15.67 -17.07 4.95
CA LEU A 8 -15.06 -17.34 3.65
C LEU A 8 -16.02 -17.01 2.49
N LEU A 9 -17.30 -17.38 2.62
CA LEU A 9 -18.33 -17.13 1.62
C LEU A 9 -18.59 -15.62 1.44
N VAL A 10 -18.61 -14.86 2.53
CA VAL A 10 -18.75 -13.39 2.50
C VAL A 10 -17.55 -12.73 1.83
N VAL A 11 -16.33 -13.20 2.09
CA VAL A 11 -15.11 -12.67 1.46
C VAL A 11 -15.14 -12.90 -0.05
N ILE A 12 -15.52 -14.10 -0.51
CA ILE A 12 -15.63 -14.40 -1.95
C ILE A 12 -16.66 -13.48 -2.62
N LEU A 13 -17.80 -13.25 -1.97
CA LEU A 13 -18.85 -12.39 -2.49
C LEU A 13 -18.41 -10.92 -2.57
N ALA A 14 -17.71 -10.44 -1.54
CA ALA A 14 -17.08 -9.12 -1.54
C ALA A 14 -16.03 -9.00 -2.67
N PHE A 15 -15.19 -10.02 -2.87
CA PHE A 15 -14.19 -10.04 -3.94
C PHE A 15 -14.81 -9.88 -5.34
N LEU A 16 -15.98 -10.50 -5.55
CA LEU A 16 -16.71 -10.41 -6.82
C LEU A 16 -17.42 -9.06 -6.99
N LEU A 17 -17.95 -8.47 -5.91
CA LEU A 17 -18.62 -7.15 -5.88
C LEU A 17 -17.65 -6.00 -6.13
N PHE A 18 -16.50 -6.01 -5.46
CA PHE A 18 -15.48 -4.97 -5.61
C PHE A 18 -14.66 -5.16 -6.90
N GLY A 19 -14.65 -6.38 -7.47
CA GLY A 19 -14.10 -6.70 -8.78
C GLY A 19 -12.56 -6.67 -8.85
N ARG A 20 -11.97 -7.51 -9.71
CA ARG A 20 -10.50 -7.75 -9.75
C ARG A 20 -9.61 -6.49 -9.93
N ASN A 21 -10.15 -5.37 -10.39
CA ASN A 21 -9.37 -4.22 -10.87
C ASN A 21 -9.11 -3.11 -9.83
N LYS A 22 -9.80 -3.08 -8.68
CA LYS A 22 -9.77 -1.93 -7.74
C LYS A 22 -9.09 -2.20 -6.40
N PHE A 23 -8.60 -3.42 -6.17
CA PHE A 23 -8.05 -3.81 -4.87
C PHE A 23 -6.63 -3.32 -4.59
N SER A 24 -5.79 -3.10 -5.60
CA SER A 24 -4.34 -2.90 -5.38
C SER A 24 -4.02 -1.61 -4.61
N SER A 25 -4.54 -0.46 -5.08
CA SER A 25 -4.34 0.81 -4.37
C SER A 25 -5.19 0.90 -3.10
N PHE A 26 -6.44 0.41 -3.11
CA PHE A 26 -7.32 0.44 -1.94
C PHE A 26 -6.79 -0.41 -0.78
N MET A 27 -6.29 -1.62 -1.05
CA MET A 27 -5.68 -2.49 -0.04
C MET A 27 -4.34 -1.92 0.44
N GLY A 28 -3.59 -1.24 -0.42
CA GLY A 28 -2.38 -0.51 -0.04
C GLY A 28 -2.68 0.62 0.95
N ASP A 29 -3.69 1.44 0.67
CA ASP A 29 -4.11 2.54 1.55
C ASP A 29 -4.73 2.04 2.85
N PHE A 30 -5.50 0.95 2.79
CA PHE A 30 -6.06 0.28 3.97
C PHE A 30 -4.96 -0.35 4.85
N ALA A 31 -3.95 -0.96 4.23
CA ALA A 31 -2.79 -1.54 4.94
C ALA A 31 -1.92 -0.46 5.59
N LYS A 32 -1.70 0.68 4.91
CA LYS A 32 -1.02 1.84 5.51
C LYS A 32 -1.78 2.33 6.75
N GLY A 33 -3.10 2.46 6.68
CA GLY A 33 -3.93 2.89 7.82
C GLY A 33 -3.88 1.94 9.03
N ILE A 34 -3.96 0.63 8.80
CA ILE A 34 -3.87 -0.38 9.87
C ILE A 34 -2.45 -0.47 10.44
N ASN A 35 -1.40 -0.35 9.62
CA ASN A 35 -0.01 -0.41 10.10
C ASN A 35 0.34 0.80 10.97
N ILE A 36 -0.17 1.99 10.63
CA ILE A 36 -0.05 3.18 11.48
C ILE A 36 -0.79 2.97 12.79
N PHE A 37 -2.02 2.42 12.76
CA PHE A 37 -2.74 2.09 13.99
C PHE A 37 -1.96 1.09 14.87
N LYS A 38 -1.35 0.06 14.28
CA LYS A 38 -0.50 -0.89 15.02
C LYS A 38 0.77 -0.23 15.56
N LYS A 39 1.40 0.64 14.78
CA LYS A 39 2.62 1.36 15.18
C LYS A 39 2.34 2.33 16.33
N GLU A 40 1.29 3.12 16.24
CA GLU A 40 0.83 4.03 17.31
C GLU A 40 0.49 3.25 18.58
N MET A 41 -0.18 2.09 18.45
CA MET A 41 -0.47 1.24 19.61
C MET A 41 0.80 0.60 20.18
N LYS A 42 1.78 0.24 19.35
CA LYS A 42 3.04 -0.34 19.81
C LYS A 42 3.96 0.70 20.46
N ASP A 43 3.97 1.95 19.97
CA ASP A 43 4.69 3.08 20.59
C ASP A 43 4.21 3.39 22.02
N VAL A 44 2.95 3.07 22.35
CA VAL A 44 2.43 3.20 23.72
C VAL A 44 2.96 2.09 24.65
N TYR A 45 3.41 0.94 24.10
CA TYR A 45 3.78 -0.24 24.89
C TYR A 45 5.24 -0.67 24.81
N GLU A 46 6.00 -0.33 23.76
CA GLU A 46 7.40 -0.75 23.61
C GLU A 46 8.14 0.15 22.61
N ASP A 47 9.09 0.92 23.14
CA ASP A 47 10.04 1.78 22.46
C ASP A 47 11.18 0.91 21.89
N GLU A 48 10.89 -0.03 20.98
CA GLU A 48 11.93 -0.79 20.27
C GLU A 48 11.40 -1.45 18.97
N ASP A 49 12.24 -1.37 17.94
CA ASP A 49 12.15 -1.93 16.59
C ASP A 49 11.38 -1.14 15.52
N LYS A 50 12.18 -0.30 14.88
CA LYS A 50 12.03 0.39 13.59
C LYS A 50 11.57 -0.56 12.46
N ALA A 51 10.29 -0.87 12.40
CA ALA A 51 9.68 -1.58 11.27
C ALA A 51 9.48 -0.62 10.08
N THR A 52 10.53 -0.48 9.25
CA THR A 52 10.38 0.09 7.90
C THR A 52 9.60 -0.89 7.05
N ILE A 53 8.30 -0.63 6.85
CA ILE A 53 7.51 -1.27 5.80
C ILE A 53 7.37 -0.24 4.68
N GLU A 54 8.34 -0.26 3.76
CA GLU A 54 8.26 0.44 2.49
C GLU A 54 7.23 -0.27 1.61
N VAL A 55 6.05 0.33 1.51
CA VAL A 55 5.10 0.01 0.44
C VAL A 55 5.45 0.96 -0.71
N ASP A 56 6.45 0.57 -1.49
CA ASP A 56 6.77 1.18 -2.78
C ASP A 56 5.59 0.92 -3.74
N ASP A 57 4.74 1.92 -3.90
CA ASP A 57 3.81 2.04 -5.02
C ASP A 57 4.08 3.39 -5.69
N GLY A 58 5.27 3.48 -6.29
CA GLY A 58 5.76 4.65 -6.99
C GLY A 58 5.94 4.34 -8.46
N SER A 59 4.82 4.40 -9.21
CA SER A 59 4.80 4.53 -10.67
C SER A 59 6.04 5.30 -11.18
N LYS A 60 6.92 4.63 -11.94
CA LYS A 60 8.01 5.27 -12.69
C LYS A 60 7.39 6.25 -13.70
N THR A 61 7.14 7.47 -13.26
CA THR A 61 7.03 8.63 -14.13
C THR A 61 8.41 9.27 -14.17
N ILE A 62 9.31 8.68 -14.98
CA ILE A 62 10.51 9.40 -15.44
C ILE A 62 10.24 9.82 -16.88
N ALA A 63 9.35 10.80 -17.01
CA ALA A 63 9.39 11.74 -18.11
C ALA A 63 10.00 13.01 -17.52
N HIS A 64 11.31 13.19 -17.66
CA HIS A 64 12.07 14.45 -17.67
C HIS A 64 13.54 14.15 -17.31
N GLN A 65 14.33 13.69 -18.28
CA GLN A 65 15.72 14.13 -18.37
C GLN A 65 16.26 13.89 -19.78
N ALA A 66 17.04 14.85 -20.26
CA ALA A 66 17.75 14.91 -21.55
C ALA A 66 17.04 15.63 -22.72
N GLU A 67 16.47 16.80 -22.46
CA GLU A 67 16.66 17.93 -23.38
C GLU A 67 17.63 18.91 -22.69
N GLN A 68 18.93 18.60 -22.78
CA GLN A 68 20.02 19.51 -22.41
C GLN A 68 20.64 20.00 -23.71
N ILE A 69 20.70 21.31 -23.77
CA ILE A 69 20.87 22.14 -24.95
C ILE A 69 22.36 22.22 -25.25
N GLN A 70 22.68 22.08 -26.53
CA GLN A 70 23.95 22.45 -27.14
C GLN A 70 24.25 23.93 -26.87
N GLN A 71 25.31 24.27 -26.11
CA GLN A 71 26.15 25.48 -26.29
C GLN A 71 27.23 25.63 -25.19
N GLU A 72 28.47 25.87 -25.65
CA GLU A 72 29.55 26.68 -25.03
C GLU A 72 30.32 26.09 -23.80
N GLN A 73 31.65 25.92 -23.76
CA GLN A 73 32.79 26.50 -24.52
C GLN A 73 34.04 25.58 -24.51
N PRO A 74 35.03 25.84 -25.39
CA PRO A 74 36.35 25.16 -25.44
C PRO A 74 37.22 25.31 -24.19
#